data_AF-A0AAE1RNT1-F1
#
_entry.id   AF-A0AAE1RNT1-F1
#
_cell.length_a   1.000
_cell.length_b   1.000
_cell.length_c   1.000
_cell.angle_alpha   90.00
_cell.angle_beta   90.00
_cell.angle_gamma   90.00
#
_symmetry.space_group_name_H-M   'P 1'
#
loop_
_entity.id
_entity.type
_entity.pdbx_description
1 polymer ?
#
loop_
_entity_poly.entity_id
_entity_poly.type
_entity_poly.pdbx_seq_one_letter_code
_entity_poly.pdbx_strand_id
1 'polypeptide(L)'
;MEEATMKKCHSLAHYYRDNGLLLHIHRAMHAVIDRQKHHGIHFQVLAKVLRMSGGDHIHFGTVVGKLEGERDITLGLVDLLRDDFVEQDRSRGIWVNLGVK
;
A
#
# COMPACT_ATOMS: atom_id res chain seq x y z
N MET A 1 1.51 -8.07 -10.76
CA MET A 1 0.88 -6.75 -10.98
C MET A 1 1.79 -6.03 -11.94
N GLU A 2 1.50 -6.17 -13.23
CA GLU A 2 2.43 -5.88 -14.33
C GLU A 2 2.89 -4.43 -14.32
N GLU A 3 4.12 -4.20 -14.78
CA GLU A 3 4.75 -2.90 -15.05
C GLU A 3 3.78 -1.85 -15.63
N ALA A 4 2.84 -2.29 -16.49
CA ALA A 4 1.79 -1.47 -17.07
C ALA A 4 0.83 -0.84 -16.03
N THR A 5 0.49 -1.57 -14.96
CA THR A 5 -0.42 -1.06 -13.91
C THR A 5 0.26 0.05 -13.11
N MET A 6 1.51 -0.14 -12.71
CA MET A 6 2.26 0.88 -11.95
C MET A 6 2.55 2.12 -12.78
N LYS A 7 2.93 1.95 -14.05
CA LYS A 7 3.09 3.06 -15.00
C LYS A 7 1.80 3.88 -15.15
N LYS A 8 0.65 3.21 -15.18
CA LYS A 8 -0.66 3.86 -15.28
C LYS A 8 -1.06 4.57 -13.98
N CYS A 9 -0.79 4.00 -12.82
CA CYS A 9 -1.01 4.69 -11.53
C CYS A 9 -0.20 5.98 -11.45
N HIS A 10 1.07 5.95 -11.89
CA HIS A 10 1.93 7.12 -11.88
C HIS A 10 1.45 8.21 -12.84
N SER A 11 1.09 7.87 -14.08
CA SER A 11 0.61 8.86 -15.04
C SER A 11 -0.73 9.46 -14.64
N LEU A 12 -1.64 8.65 -14.08
CA LEU A 12 -2.90 9.15 -13.54
C LEU A 12 -2.68 10.04 -12.31
N ALA A 13 -1.76 9.71 -11.40
CA ALA A 13 -1.48 10.55 -10.24
C ALA A 13 -1.02 11.95 -10.65
N HIS A 14 -0.15 12.07 -11.67
CA HIS A 14 0.24 13.38 -12.22
C HIS A 14 -0.94 14.12 -12.83
N TYR A 15 -1.73 13.46 -13.68
CA TYR A 15 -2.92 14.09 -14.26
C TYR A 15 -3.90 14.59 -13.19
N TYR A 16 -4.17 13.78 -12.17
CA TYR A 16 -5.09 14.14 -11.09
C TYR A 16 -4.54 15.32 -10.29
N ARG A 17 -3.24 15.34 -10.02
CA ARG A 17 -2.57 16.47 -9.35
C ARG A 17 -2.66 17.76 -10.16
N ASP A 18 -2.38 17.70 -11.45
CA ASP A 18 -2.44 18.87 -12.35
C ASP A 18 -3.86 19.42 -12.52
N ASN A 19 -4.89 18.60 -12.26
CA ASN A 19 -6.30 18.97 -12.39
C ASN A 19 -7.00 19.16 -11.03
N GLY A 20 -6.28 19.08 -9.91
CA GLY A 20 -6.87 19.25 -8.57
C GLY A 20 -7.88 18.17 -8.18
N LEU A 21 -7.74 16.95 -8.73
CA LEU A 21 -8.63 15.82 -8.47
C LEU A 21 -8.01 14.85 -7.46
N LEU A 22 -8.86 14.20 -6.67
CA LEU A 22 -8.46 13.14 -5.74
C LEU A 22 -8.43 11.78 -6.44
N LEU A 23 -7.36 11.01 -6.24
CA LEU A 23 -7.15 9.68 -6.80
C LEU A 23 -7.33 8.59 -5.73
N HIS A 24 -8.46 7.91 -5.79
CA HIS A 24 -8.72 6.71 -4.99
C HIS A 24 -8.23 5.44 -5.70
N ILE A 25 -7.38 4.66 -5.03
CA ILE A 25 -6.80 3.42 -5.54
C ILE A 25 -7.51 2.21 -4.93
N HIS A 26 -8.11 1.40 -5.81
CA HIS A 26 -8.62 0.10 -5.44
C HIS A 26 -7.55 -0.99 -5.60
N ARG A 27 -7.37 -1.84 -4.59
CA ARG A 27 -6.38 -2.94 -4.62
C ARG A 27 -6.90 -4.21 -5.32
N ALA A 28 -7.64 -4.08 -6.42
CA ALA A 28 -8.18 -5.25 -7.11
C ALA A 28 -7.06 -6.23 -7.51
N MET A 29 -7.32 -7.54 -7.41
CA MET A 29 -6.35 -8.61 -7.67
C MET A 29 -5.16 -8.71 -6.70
N HIS A 30 -5.05 -7.87 -5.67
CA HIS A 30 -3.90 -7.92 -4.73
C HIS A 30 -3.70 -9.31 -4.07
N ALA A 31 -4.81 -9.94 -3.67
CA ALA A 31 -4.84 -11.24 -3.01
C ALA A 31 -4.31 -12.40 -3.86
N VAL A 32 -4.14 -12.21 -5.18
CA VAL A 32 -3.48 -13.19 -6.05
C VAL A 32 -1.99 -13.28 -5.74
N ILE A 33 -1.40 -12.21 -5.20
CA ILE A 33 0.05 -12.05 -5.04
C ILE A 33 0.47 -11.96 -3.56
N ASP A 34 -0.38 -11.41 -2.68
CA ASP A 34 0.00 -11.08 -1.30
C ASP A 34 -0.62 -11.96 -0.21
N ARG A 35 -1.48 -12.92 -0.59
CA ARG A 35 -2.23 -13.73 0.37
C ARG A 35 -1.42 -14.88 0.96
N GLN A 36 -0.57 -15.52 0.16
CA GLN A 36 0.16 -16.71 0.58
C GLN A 36 1.41 -16.34 1.38
N LYS A 37 1.52 -16.82 2.63
CA LYS A 37 2.64 -16.48 3.52
C LYS A 37 4.01 -17.00 3.03
N HIS A 38 4.03 -18.06 2.23
CA HIS A 38 5.25 -18.73 1.79
C HIS A 38 5.67 -18.40 0.35
N HIS A 39 4.82 -17.72 -0.42
CA HIS A 39 5.09 -17.39 -1.82
C HIS A 39 4.32 -16.14 -2.23
N GLY A 40 5.02 -15.14 -2.77
CA GLY A 40 4.41 -13.91 -3.24
C GLY A 40 5.12 -12.67 -2.73
N ILE A 41 4.39 -11.55 -2.69
CA ILE A 41 4.89 -10.25 -2.24
C ILE A 41 3.93 -9.70 -1.20
N HIS A 42 4.41 -9.47 0.01
CA HIS A 42 3.57 -8.94 1.09
C HIS A 42 2.99 -7.56 0.74
N PHE A 43 1.73 -7.31 1.10
CA PHE A 43 1.01 -6.09 0.70
C PHE A 43 1.70 -4.81 1.15
N GLN A 44 2.46 -4.82 2.25
CA GLN A 44 3.25 -3.67 2.70
C GLN A 44 4.26 -3.17 1.65
N VAL A 45 4.80 -4.06 0.82
CA VAL A 45 5.67 -3.66 -0.30
C VAL A 45 4.85 -2.93 -1.36
N LEU A 46 3.69 -3.48 -1.74
CA LEU A 46 2.80 -2.87 -2.72
C LEU A 46 2.26 -1.51 -2.24
N ALA A 47 1.90 -1.40 -0.96
CA ALA A 47 1.45 -0.16 -0.34
C ALA A 47 2.51 0.95 -0.41
N LYS A 48 3.79 0.63 -0.18
CA LYS A 48 4.90 1.57 -0.33
C LYS A 48 5.04 2.07 -1.76
N VAL A 49 5.04 1.15 -2.73
CA VAL A 49 5.13 1.52 -4.16
C VAL A 49 3.94 2.38 -4.58
N LEU A 50 2.74 2.06 -4.11
CA LEU A 50 1.53 2.84 -4.39
C LEU A 50 1.57 4.24 -3.74
N ARG A 51 2.07 4.36 -2.50
CA ARG A 51 2.33 5.67 -1.85
C ARG A 51 3.30 6.50 -2.68
N MET A 52 4.41 5.91 -3.13
CA MET A 52 5.38 6.58 -4.00
C MET A 52 4.82 6.95 -5.38
N SER A 53 3.81 6.20 -5.86
CA SER A 53 3.18 6.48 -7.15
C SER A 53 2.22 7.67 -7.11
N GLY A 54 1.80 8.11 -5.92
CA GLY A 54 1.02 9.35 -5.73
C GLY A 54 -0.50 9.16 -5.62
N GLY A 55 -0.99 8.00 -5.15
CA GLY A 55 -2.41 7.84 -4.82
C GLY A 55 -2.78 8.52 -3.49
N ASP A 56 -3.98 9.09 -3.41
CA ASP A 56 -4.45 9.80 -2.21
C ASP A 56 -5.11 8.85 -1.21
N HIS A 57 -5.88 7.88 -1.70
CA HIS A 57 -6.56 6.87 -0.88
C HIS A 57 -6.27 5.46 -1.38
N ILE A 58 -6.13 4.50 -0.47
CA ILE A 58 -5.95 3.08 -0.80
C ILE A 58 -6.68 2.22 0.22
N HIS A 59 -7.32 1.14 -0.23
CA HIS A 59 -7.86 0.13 0.68
C HIS A 59 -6.71 -0.67 1.32
N PHE A 60 -6.61 -0.68 2.65
CA PHE A 60 -5.57 -1.42 3.38
C PHE A 60 -6.10 -2.61 4.22
N GLY A 61 -7.42 -2.77 4.34
CA GLY A 61 -8.06 -3.89 5.04
C GLY A 61 -8.86 -3.43 6.25
N THR A 62 -9.76 -4.30 6.74
CA THR A 62 -10.70 -3.96 7.82
C THR A 62 -10.47 -4.75 9.10
N VAL A 63 -9.59 -5.76 9.10
CA VAL A 63 -9.30 -6.70 10.21
C VAL A 63 -10.51 -7.58 10.60
N VAL A 64 -11.64 -6.95 10.92
CA VAL A 64 -12.89 -7.58 11.39
C VAL A 64 -13.92 -7.81 10.27
N GLY A 65 -13.56 -7.53 9.01
CA GLY A 65 -14.46 -7.68 7.88
C GLY A 65 -14.44 -9.06 7.23
N LYS A 66 -15.09 -9.18 6.07
CA LYS A 66 -15.18 -10.43 5.29
C LYS A 66 -13.85 -10.88 4.67
N LEU A 67 -12.94 -9.94 4.40
CA LEU A 67 -11.67 -10.21 3.73
C LEU A 67 -10.54 -10.33 4.76
N GLU A 68 -9.56 -11.19 4.46
CA GLU A 68 -8.41 -11.48 5.31
C GLU A 68 -7.59 -10.22 5.65
N GLY A 69 -7.14 -10.12 6.90
CA GLY A 69 -6.27 -9.05 7.38
C GLY A 69 -5.91 -9.23 8.85
N GLU A 70 -4.62 -9.42 9.14
CA GLU A 70 -4.11 -9.51 10.51
C GLU A 70 -4.00 -8.12 11.14
N ARG A 71 -4.37 -8.00 12.42
CA ARG A 71 -4.48 -6.70 13.10
C ARG A 71 -3.15 -5.92 13.10
N ASP A 72 -2.08 -6.54 13.56
CA ASP A 72 -0.81 -5.83 13.79
C ASP A 72 -0.13 -5.48 12.46
N ILE A 73 -0.26 -6.34 11.45
CA ILE A 73 0.14 -6.06 10.08
C ILE A 73 -0.64 -4.89 9.48
N THR A 74 -1.96 -4.83 9.74
CA THR A 74 -2.83 -3.75 9.27
C THR A 74 -2.47 -2.43 9.94
N LEU A 75 -2.13 -2.44 11.23
CA LEU A 75 -1.62 -1.24 11.92
C LEU A 75 -0.29 -0.77 11.32
N GLY A 76 0.65 -1.68 11.06
CA GLY A 76 1.89 -1.32 10.37
C GLY A 76 1.66 -0.72 8.98
N LEU A 77 0.63 -1.17 8.25
CA LEU A 77 0.23 -0.56 6.97
C LEU A 77 -0.32 0.86 7.15
N VAL A 78 -1.09 1.12 8.21
CA VAL A 78 -1.61 2.46 8.52
C VAL A 78 -0.45 3.43 8.77
N ASP A 79 0.51 3.04 9.61
CA ASP A 79 1.69 3.84 9.92
C ASP A 79 2.48 4.13 8.62
N LEU A 80 2.75 3.09 7.82
CA LEU A 80 3.48 3.19 6.55
C LEU A 80 2.79 4.04 5.48
N LEU A 81 1.48 4.23 5.54
CA LEU A 81 0.74 5.04 4.56
C LEU A 81 0.53 6.48 5.00
N ARG A 82 0.61 6.76 6.31
CA ARG A 82 0.25 8.06 6.89
C ARG A 82 1.43 8.84 7.43
N ASP A 83 2.37 8.17 8.06
CA ASP A 83 3.43 8.85 8.81
C ASP A 83 4.61 9.18 7.90
N ASP A 84 5.29 10.29 8.18
CA ASP A 84 6.47 10.72 7.44
C ASP A 84 7.68 9.84 7.72
N PHE A 85 7.77 9.30 8.94
CA PHE A 85 8.82 8.38 9.34
C PHE A 85 8.27 7.24 10.19
N VAL A 86 8.63 6.01 9.85
CA VAL A 86 8.21 4.78 10.52
C VAL A 86 9.45 3.95 10.84
N GLU A 87 9.64 3.65 12.12
CA GLU A 87 10.75 2.80 12.59
C GLU A 87 10.50 1.31 12.34
N GLN A 88 11.57 0.54 12.30
CA GLN A 88 11.52 -0.91 12.20
C GLN A 88 10.79 -1.50 13.41
N ASP A 89 9.70 -2.21 13.14
CA ASP A 89 8.93 -2.98 14.11
C ASP A 89 8.53 -4.33 13.49
N ARG A 90 9.23 -5.39 13.91
CA ARG A 90 8.98 -6.75 13.42
C ARG A 90 7.62 -7.29 13.83
N SER A 91 7.06 -6.81 14.95
CA SER A 91 5.73 -7.26 15.41
C SER A 91 4.62 -6.79 14.47
N ARG A 92 4.84 -5.67 13.76
CA ARG A 92 3.93 -5.11 12.75
C ARG A 92 4.35 -5.43 11.31
N GLY A 93 5.34 -6.31 11.13
CA GLY A 93 5.88 -6.66 9.80
C GLY A 93 6.74 -5.56 9.15
N ILE A 94 7.13 -4.53 9.90
CA ILE A 94 7.96 -3.43 9.39
C ILE A 94 9.44 -3.83 9.51
N TRP A 95 10.01 -4.27 8.39
CA TRP A 95 11.38 -4.81 8.35
C TRP A 95 12.48 -3.76 8.24
N VAL A 96 12.16 -2.55 7.80
CA VAL A 96 13.13 -1.48 7.56
C VAL A 96 12.53 -0.15 7.97
N ASN A 97 13.37 0.75 8.49
CA ASN A 97 12.99 2.15 8.72
C ASN A 97 12.59 2.77 7.37
N LEU A 98 11.50 3.55 7.37
CA LEU A 98 11.03 4.25 6.19
C LEU A 98 10.81 5.71 6.53
N GLY A 99 11.42 6.61 5.75
CA GLY A 99 11.14 8.03 5.79
C GLY A 99 10.74 8.54 4.41
N VAL A 100 9.68 9.34 4.33
CA VAL A 100 9.38 10.18 3.17
C VAL A 100 10.11 11.50 3.42
N LYS A 101 11.15 11.78 2.61
CA LYS A 101 11.86 13.06 2.65
C LYS A 101 11.05 14.17 2.00
#